data_AF-A0A0N8WGQ9-F1
#
_entry.id   AF-A0A0N8WGQ9-F1
#
_cell.length_a   1.000
_cell.length_b   1.000
_cell.length_c   1.000
_cell.angle_alpha   90.00
_cell.angle_beta   90.00
_cell.angle_gamma   90.00
#
_symmetry.space_group_name_H-M   'P 1'
#
loop_
_entity.id
_entity.type
_entity.pdbx_description
1 polymer ?
#
loop_
_entity_poly.entity_id
_entity_poly.type
_entity_poly.pdbx_seq_one_letter_code
_entity_poly.pdbx_strand_id
1 'polypeptide(L)'
;MEIADLDRTAYAIKIDSLREKGLLQKSSFGAKSKCGGAVDGYYFNGELVYIEATNGGELSFQRRIIYLNEKSITDIIYQPYVTYDNRTSNKTPDFSILDTTYQIQFRPETVFNKYYSGEVLSKNVDSALLSKLISCGGIMLSELQKK
;
A
#
# COMPACT_ATOMS: atom_id res chain seq x y z
N MET A 1 -7.97 7.65 9.71
CA MET A 1 -8.81 7.59 8.50
C MET A 1 -8.90 6.16 8.03
N GLU A 2 -10.10 5.66 7.73
CA GLU A 2 -10.26 4.31 7.18
C GLU A 2 -10.02 4.34 5.67
N ILE A 3 -9.51 3.24 5.10
CA ILE A 3 -9.36 3.11 3.63
C ILE A 3 -10.70 3.26 2.90
N ALA A 4 -11.81 2.96 3.60
CA ALA A 4 -13.15 3.11 3.09
C ALA A 4 -13.47 4.54 2.63
N ASP A 5 -12.82 5.54 3.26
CA ASP A 5 -13.08 6.98 3.06
C ASP A 5 -12.29 7.60 1.89
N LEU A 6 -11.40 6.83 1.26
CA LEU A 6 -10.60 7.30 0.12
C LEU A 6 -11.40 7.28 -1.19
N ASP A 7 -11.11 8.22 -2.10
CA ASP A 7 -11.65 8.27 -3.46
C ASP A 7 -11.06 7.15 -4.34
N ARG A 8 -11.51 5.91 -4.11
CA ARG A 8 -10.99 4.68 -4.73
C ARG A 8 -11.57 4.45 -6.12
N THR A 9 -10.82 3.75 -6.98
CA THR A 9 -11.36 3.28 -8.26
C THR A 9 -12.54 2.34 -8.03
N ALA A 10 -13.49 2.29 -8.97
CA ALA A 10 -14.56 1.29 -8.97
C ALA A 10 -13.99 -0.15 -8.92
N TYR A 11 -12.81 -0.35 -9.51
CA TYR A 11 -12.08 -1.61 -9.43
C TYR A 11 -11.66 -1.94 -7.99
N ALA A 12 -10.96 -1.03 -7.31
CA ALA A 12 -10.54 -1.22 -5.92
C ALA A 12 -11.74 -1.50 -4.99
N ILE A 13 -12.85 -0.76 -5.15
CA ILE A 13 -14.10 -0.96 -4.39
C ILE A 13 -14.66 -2.38 -4.62
N LYS A 14 -14.68 -2.86 -5.86
CA LYS A 14 -15.12 -4.23 -6.20
C LYS A 14 -14.26 -5.27 -5.49
N ILE A 15 -12.93 -5.11 -5.54
CA ILE A 15 -11.99 -6.05 -4.92
C ILE A 15 -12.13 -6.07 -3.39
N ASP A 16 -12.29 -4.91 -2.76
CA ASP A 16 -12.55 -4.85 -1.32
C ASP A 16 -13.86 -5.55 -0.94
N SER A 17 -14.93 -5.36 -1.73
CA SER A 17 -16.19 -6.08 -1.51
C SER A 17 -16.04 -7.60 -1.64
N LEU A 18 -15.25 -8.08 -2.60
CA LEU A 18 -14.96 -9.52 -2.74
C LEU A 18 -14.18 -10.04 -1.53
N ARG A 19 -13.21 -9.27 -1.04
CA ARG A 19 -12.40 -9.62 0.14
C ARG A 19 -13.24 -9.70 1.41
N GLU A 20 -14.08 -8.69 1.66
CA GLU A 20 -14.98 -8.65 2.81
C GLU A 20 -15.98 -9.81 2.83
N LYS A 21 -16.41 -10.26 1.64
CA LYS A 21 -17.27 -11.44 1.47
C LYS A 21 -16.53 -12.77 1.54
N GLY A 22 -15.21 -12.77 1.73
CA GLY A 22 -14.40 -14.00 1.75
C GLY A 22 -14.30 -14.72 0.40
N LEU A 23 -14.53 -14.01 -0.71
CA LEU A 23 -14.51 -14.58 -2.06
C LEU A 23 -13.11 -14.58 -2.70
N LEU A 24 -12.10 -14.05 -2.01
CA LEU A 24 -10.71 -14.07 -2.47
C LEU A 24 -9.94 -15.18 -1.75
N GLN A 25 -9.19 -15.97 -2.51
CA GLN A 25 -8.25 -16.93 -1.95
C GLN A 25 -7.02 -16.19 -1.43
N LYS A 26 -6.66 -16.40 -0.17
CA LYS A 26 -5.47 -15.79 0.45
C LYS A 26 -4.24 -16.70 0.34
N SER A 27 -3.09 -16.13 0.01
CA SER A 27 -1.78 -16.77 0.10
C SER A 27 -0.79 -15.85 0.80
N SER A 28 -0.20 -16.32 1.89
CA SER A 28 0.79 -15.54 2.65
C SER A 28 2.21 -15.87 2.19
N PHE A 29 3.02 -14.84 1.96
CA PHE A 29 4.47 -14.90 1.89
C PHE A 29 5.02 -14.40 3.23
N GLY A 30 5.72 -15.29 3.95
CA GLY A 30 6.19 -15.02 5.32
C GLY A 30 7.10 -13.80 5.41
N ALA A 31 7.43 -13.40 6.65
CA ALA A 31 8.06 -12.13 7.07
C ALA A 31 9.50 -11.83 6.55
N LYS A 32 9.83 -12.24 5.32
CA LYS A 32 11.14 -12.11 4.68
C LYS A 32 11.12 -11.19 3.45
N SER A 33 9.97 -10.63 3.08
CA SER A 33 9.94 -9.69 1.96
C SER A 33 10.66 -8.41 2.36
N LYS A 34 11.76 -8.08 1.66
CA LYS A 34 12.52 -6.84 1.88
C LYS A 34 11.64 -5.60 1.73
N CYS A 35 10.71 -5.65 0.77
CA CYS A 35 9.80 -4.57 0.43
C CYS A 35 8.45 -4.61 1.14
N GLY A 36 8.11 -5.75 1.74
CA GLY A 36 6.76 -6.03 2.22
C GLY A 36 6.63 -6.44 3.68
N GLY A 37 7.71 -6.89 4.32
CA GLY A 37 7.62 -7.54 5.62
C GLY A 37 6.77 -8.81 5.52
N ALA A 38 5.63 -8.83 6.22
CA ALA A 38 4.61 -9.86 6.04
C ALA A 38 3.68 -9.47 4.87
N VAL A 39 3.63 -10.32 3.85
CA VAL A 39 2.92 -10.04 2.59
C VAL A 39 1.83 -11.07 2.36
N ASP A 40 0.61 -10.61 2.15
CA ASP A 40 -0.53 -11.41 1.79
C ASP A 40 -0.98 -11.07 0.37
N GLY A 41 -1.05 -12.09 -0.49
CA GLY A 41 -1.68 -12.01 -1.82
C GLY A 41 -3.10 -12.56 -1.79
N TYR A 42 -4.01 -11.91 -2.49
CA TYR A 42 -5.42 -12.30 -2.57
C TYR A 42 -5.82 -12.47 -4.03
N TYR A 43 -6.40 -13.65 -4.33
CA TYR A 43 -6.62 -14.12 -5.68
C TYR A 43 -8.11 -14.30 -5.97
N PHE A 44 -8.55 -13.85 -7.14
CA PHE A 44 -9.90 -14.08 -7.68
C PHE A 44 -9.79 -14.88 -8.97
N ASN A 45 -10.44 -16.04 -9.06
CA ASN A 45 -10.35 -16.94 -10.23
C ASN A 45 -8.89 -17.28 -10.63
N GLY A 46 -8.00 -17.42 -9.66
CA GLY A 46 -6.57 -17.71 -9.88
C GLY A 46 -5.71 -16.50 -10.26
N GLU A 47 -6.30 -15.32 -10.42
CA GLU A 47 -5.56 -14.08 -10.69
C GLU A 47 -5.31 -13.31 -9.40
N LEU A 48 -4.07 -12.85 -9.19
CA LEU A 48 -3.72 -11.98 -8.06
C LEU A 48 -4.27 -10.57 -8.30
N VAL A 49 -5.22 -10.15 -7.46
CA VAL A 49 -5.94 -8.88 -7.59
C VAL A 49 -5.64 -7.88 -6.49
N TYR A 50 -5.08 -8.35 -5.37
CA TYR A 50 -4.84 -7.53 -4.19
C TYR A 50 -3.64 -8.04 -3.40
N ILE A 51 -2.74 -7.13 -3.01
CA ILE A 51 -1.62 -7.40 -2.11
C ILE A 51 -1.78 -6.50 -0.89
N GLU A 52 -1.64 -7.10 0.30
CA GLU A 52 -1.55 -6.38 1.56
C GLU A 52 -0.25 -6.75 2.25
N ALA A 53 0.52 -5.71 2.57
CA ALA A 53 1.77 -5.82 3.27
C ALA A 53 1.68 -5.06 4.59
N THR A 54 2.26 -5.63 5.65
CA THR A 54 2.32 -5.03 6.98
C THR A 54 3.74 -5.13 7.54
N ASN A 55 4.14 -4.11 8.32
CA ASN A 55 5.43 -4.07 9.01
C ASN A 55 6.64 -4.23 8.06
N GLY A 56 6.67 -3.49 6.96
CA GLY A 56 7.78 -3.57 5.99
C GLY A 56 9.02 -2.79 6.43
N GLY A 57 10.18 -3.46 6.40
CA GLY A 57 11.44 -2.94 6.95
C GLY A 57 12.16 -1.87 6.11
N GLU A 58 12.06 -1.88 4.77
CA GLU A 58 12.82 -0.94 3.92
C GLU A 58 12.17 0.45 3.79
N LEU A 59 10.84 0.52 3.94
CA LEU A 59 10.07 1.75 3.79
C LEU A 59 9.47 2.24 5.12
N SER A 60 9.65 1.51 6.22
CA SER A 60 9.05 1.81 7.52
C SER A 60 7.58 2.14 7.38
N PHE A 61 6.75 1.16 7.03
CA PHE A 61 5.31 1.36 6.86
C PHE A 61 4.48 0.46 7.74
N GLN A 62 3.35 1.00 8.19
CA GLN A 62 2.36 0.27 8.98
C GLN A 62 1.60 -0.68 8.06
N ARG A 63 1.12 -0.14 6.95
CA ARG A 63 0.31 -0.87 5.99
C ARG A 63 0.57 -0.37 4.58
N ARG A 64 0.57 -1.31 3.66
CA ARG A 64 0.60 -1.02 2.23
C ARG A 64 -0.37 -1.95 1.52
N ILE A 65 -1.18 -1.38 0.65
CA ILE A 65 -2.13 -2.10 -0.19
C ILE A 65 -1.82 -1.80 -1.65
N ILE A 66 -1.89 -2.83 -2.47
CA ILE A 66 -1.74 -2.73 -3.92
C ILE A 66 -2.91 -3.45 -4.57
N TYR A 67 -3.61 -2.76 -5.46
CA TYR A 67 -4.64 -3.34 -6.30
C TYR A 67 -4.05 -3.62 -7.68
N LEU A 68 -4.41 -4.76 -8.25
CA LEU A 68 -3.86 -5.27 -9.49
C LEU A 68 -5.00 -5.66 -10.44
N ASN A 69 -4.89 -5.28 -11.70
CA ASN A 69 -5.76 -5.75 -12.77
C ASN A 69 -4.89 -6.22 -13.94
N GLU A 70 -5.06 -7.45 -14.42
CA GLU A 70 -4.26 -8.02 -15.50
C GLU A 70 -2.74 -7.89 -15.25
N LYS A 71 -2.32 -8.16 -14.00
CA LYS A 71 -0.94 -8.01 -13.50
C LYS A 71 -0.38 -6.58 -13.48
N SER A 72 -1.19 -5.56 -13.80
CA SER A 72 -0.80 -4.15 -13.73
C SER A 72 -1.30 -3.53 -12.43
N ILE A 73 -0.46 -2.72 -11.78
CA ILE A 73 -0.86 -1.98 -10.58
C ILE A 73 -1.86 -0.89 -10.97
N THR A 74 -3.04 -0.89 -10.36
CA THR A 74 -4.07 0.14 -10.57
C THR A 74 -4.09 1.18 -9.47
N ASP A 75 -3.89 0.75 -8.22
CA ASP A 75 -3.95 1.62 -7.05
C ASP A 75 -2.91 1.17 -6.01
N ILE A 76 -2.32 2.14 -5.31
CA ILE A 76 -1.48 1.91 -4.13
C ILE A 76 -2.02 2.77 -2.99
N ILE A 77 -2.23 2.15 -1.84
CA ILE A 77 -2.44 2.85 -0.57
C ILE A 77 -1.22 2.58 0.31
N TYR A 78 -0.63 3.65 0.83
CA TYR A 78 0.57 3.58 1.64
C TYR A 78 0.41 4.38 2.93
N GLN A 79 0.57 3.70 4.06
CA GLN A 79 0.50 4.27 5.40
C GLN A 79 1.88 4.12 6.06
N PRO A 80 2.68 5.20 6.16
CA PRO A 80 3.99 5.14 6.79
C PRO A 80 3.89 4.77 8.27
N TYR A 81 4.98 4.24 8.81
CA TYR A 81 5.19 3.95 10.21
C TYR A 81 6.28 4.90 10.72
N VAL A 82 6.11 5.44 11.92
CA VAL A 82 7.17 6.19 12.58
C VAL A 82 8.03 5.21 13.37
N THR A 83 9.23 4.91 12.87
CA THR A 83 10.26 4.29 13.72
C THR A 83 10.88 5.35 14.61
N TYR A 84 10.69 5.23 15.92
CA TYR A 84 11.43 5.98 16.92
C TYR A 84 12.89 5.47 16.89
N ASP A 85 13.85 6.32 16.47
CA ASP A 85 15.26 6.06 16.77
C ASP A 85 15.59 6.74 18.09
N ASN A 86 15.53 5.96 19.16
CA ASN A 86 15.81 6.36 20.54
C ASN A 86 17.29 6.79 20.72
N ARG A 87 18.15 6.58 19.72
CA ARG A 87 19.60 6.70 19.88
C ARG A 87 20.18 8.06 19.49
N THR A 88 19.45 8.91 18.76
CA THR A 88 20.10 10.10 18.15
C THR A 88 19.32 11.42 18.16
N SER A 89 18.08 11.51 18.67
CA SER A 89 17.25 12.68 18.38
C SER A 89 16.51 13.25 19.59
N ASN A 90 16.99 14.40 20.09
CA ASN A 90 16.25 15.33 20.95
C ASN A 90 15.09 16.05 20.22
N LYS A 91 14.70 15.62 19.00
CA LYS A 91 13.57 16.24 18.28
C LYS A 91 12.25 15.68 18.81
N THR A 92 11.34 16.59 19.14
CA THR A 92 9.93 16.30 19.38
C THR A 92 9.39 15.48 18.20
N PRO A 93 8.68 14.37 18.44
CA PRO A 93 8.14 13.56 17.36
C PRO A 93 7.18 14.40 16.52
N ASP A 94 7.34 14.34 15.20
CA ASP A 94 6.33 14.87 14.29
C ASP A 94 5.19 13.85 14.18
N PHE A 95 4.22 13.98 15.10
CA PHE A 95 3.05 13.12 15.14
C PHE A 95 2.13 13.28 13.92
N SER A 96 2.34 14.30 13.07
CA SER A 96 1.55 14.47 11.84
C SER A 96 1.75 13.31 10.84
N ILE A 97 2.82 12.54 10.98
CA ILE A 97 3.12 11.38 10.13
C ILE A 97 2.21 10.19 10.45
N LEU A 98 1.70 10.06 11.68
CA LEU A 98 0.90 8.90 12.11
C LEU A 98 -0.46 8.81 11.40
N ASP A 99 -1.03 9.96 11.03
CA ASP A 99 -2.31 10.04 10.31
C ASP A 99 -2.13 10.35 8.82
N THR A 100 -0.90 10.23 8.31
CA THR A 100 -0.64 10.42 6.88
C THR A 100 -1.03 9.16 6.11
N THR A 101 -1.79 9.33 5.02
CA THR A 101 -2.05 8.23 4.06
C THR A 101 -1.78 8.75 2.65
N TYR A 102 -1.06 7.96 1.87
CA TYR A 102 -0.84 8.24 0.46
C TYR A 102 -1.74 7.33 -0.37
N GLN A 103 -2.45 7.92 -1.30
CA GLN A 103 -3.26 7.23 -2.29
C GLN A 103 -2.73 7.57 -3.67
N ILE A 104 -2.41 6.54 -4.44
CA ILE A 104 -1.89 6.66 -5.80
C ILE A 104 -2.78 5.84 -6.72
N GLN A 105 -3.24 6.43 -7.81
CA GLN A 105 -4.06 5.73 -8.81
C GLN A 105 -3.40 5.87 -10.19
N PHE A 106 -3.17 4.72 -10.82
CA PHE A 106 -2.60 4.62 -12.15
C PHE A 106 -3.73 4.61 -13.18
N ARG A 107 -4.04 5.80 -13.70
CA ARG A 107 -4.97 6.05 -14.80
C ARG A 107 -4.17 6.77 -15.92
N PRO A 108 -4.76 7.14 -17.08
CA PRO A 108 -4.02 7.87 -18.12
C PRO A 108 -3.24 9.08 -17.58
N GLU A 109 -3.78 9.72 -16.54
CA GLU A 109 -3.05 10.63 -15.66
C GLU A 109 -2.95 10.00 -14.26
N THR A 110 -1.73 9.99 -13.69
CA THR A 110 -1.54 9.47 -12.33
C THR A 110 -2.12 10.44 -11.30
N VAL A 111 -3.04 9.95 -10.47
CA VAL A 111 -3.57 10.71 -9.33
C VAL A 111 -2.72 10.39 -8.13
N PHE A 112 -2.19 11.42 -7.46
CA PHE A 112 -1.42 11.31 -6.23
C PHE A 112 -2.09 12.19 -5.18
N ASN A 113 -2.56 11.60 -4.10
CA ASN A 113 -3.13 12.31 -2.97
C ASN A 113 -2.39 11.92 -1.69
N LYS A 114 -1.87 12.92 -0.98
CA LYS A 114 -1.42 12.80 0.40
C LYS A 114 -2.52 13.32 1.30
N TYR A 115 -2.99 12.49 2.22
CA TYR A 115 -3.99 12.83 3.22
C TYR A 115 -3.35 13.01 4.59
N TYR A 116 -3.93 13.88 5.40
CA TYR A 116 -3.69 13.98 6.83
C TYR A 116 -5.02 14.16 7.54
N SER A 117 -5.34 13.30 8.51
CA SER A 117 -6.59 13.38 9.29
C SER A 117 -7.87 13.44 8.43
N GLY A 118 -7.90 12.76 7.27
CA GLY A 118 -9.06 12.76 6.37
C GLY A 118 -9.03 13.82 5.27
N GLU A 119 -8.18 14.84 5.40
CA GLU A 119 -8.13 15.96 4.44
C GLU A 119 -6.98 15.79 3.45
N VAL A 120 -7.18 16.23 2.20
CA VAL A 120 -6.12 16.25 1.19
C VAL A 120 -5.09 17.34 1.55
N LEU A 121 -3.93 16.92 2.01
CA LEU A 121 -2.80 17.79 2.34
C LEU A 121 -2.01 18.22 1.10
N SER A 122 -1.87 17.32 0.12
CA SER A 122 -1.12 17.61 -1.11
C SER A 122 -1.56 16.69 -2.25
N LYS A 123 -1.50 17.24 -3.47
CA LYS A 123 -1.64 16.48 -4.72
C LYS A 123 -0.33 16.41 -5.52
N ASN A 124 0.74 16.98 -4.99
CA ASN A 124 2.03 17.00 -5.66
C ASN A 124 2.65 15.61 -5.64
N VAL A 125 3.07 15.15 -6.82
CA VAL A 125 3.73 13.85 -6.97
C VAL A 125 5.10 13.89 -6.30
N ASP A 126 5.28 13.07 -5.27
CA ASP A 126 6.61 12.74 -4.76
C ASP A 126 7.18 11.61 -5.62
N SER A 127 7.96 11.98 -6.64
CA SER A 127 8.54 11.02 -7.59
C SER A 127 9.47 9.99 -6.93
N ALA A 128 10.16 10.36 -5.86
CA ALA A 128 11.07 9.46 -5.15
C ALA A 128 10.28 8.41 -4.36
N LEU A 129 9.23 8.83 -3.65
CA LEU A 129 8.32 7.91 -2.97
C LEU A 129 7.59 7.02 -3.98
N LEU A 130 7.02 7.61 -5.03
CA LEU A 130 6.28 6.87 -6.06
C LEU A 130 7.14 5.78 -6.71
N SER A 131 8.38 6.12 -7.10
CA SER A 131 9.31 5.16 -7.70
C SER A 131 9.63 4.00 -6.75
N LYS A 132 9.89 4.30 -5.46
CA LYS A 132 10.11 3.26 -4.44
C LYS A 132 8.90 2.38 -4.24
N LEU A 133 7.70 2.96 -4.20
CA LEU A 133 6.46 2.20 -4.07
C LEU A 133 6.32 1.26 -5.27
N ILE A 134 6.37 1.75 -6.50
CA ILE A 134 6.25 0.91 -7.71
C ILE A 134 7.29 -0.22 -7.70
N SER A 135 8.56 0.10 -7.46
CA SER A 135 9.64 -0.88 -7.42
C SER A 135 9.38 -1.99 -6.39
N CYS A 136 9.02 -1.60 -5.16
CA CYS A 136 8.68 -2.58 -4.12
C CYS A 136 7.40 -3.36 -4.40
N GLY A 137 6.45 -2.77 -5.14
CA GLY A 137 5.25 -3.47 -5.59
C GLY A 137 5.58 -4.60 -6.57
N GLY A 138 6.49 -4.34 -7.51
CA GLY A 138 6.96 -5.34 -8.47
C GLY A 138 7.72 -6.51 -7.80
N ILE A 139 8.48 -6.22 -6.75
CA ILE A 139 9.17 -7.26 -5.95
C ILE A 139 8.14 -8.16 -5.27
N MET A 140 7.16 -7.59 -4.55
CA MET A 140 6.12 -8.37 -3.87
C MET A 140 5.28 -9.20 -4.85
N LEU A 141 4.94 -8.63 -6.02
CA LEU A 141 4.26 -9.35 -7.09
C LEU A 141 5.05 -10.58 -7.53
N SER A 142 6.37 -10.43 -7.72
CA SER A 142 7.26 -11.52 -8.11
C SER A 142 7.41 -12.59 -7.03
N GLU A 143 7.37 -12.21 -5.75
CA GLU A 143 7.43 -13.15 -4.61
C GLU A 143 6.16 -13.99 -4.50
N LEU A 144 4.99 -13.39 -4.77
CA LEU A 144 3.68 -14.05 -4.71
C LEU A 144 3.38 -14.95 -5.93
N GLN A 145 4.04 -14.71 -7.07
CA GLN A 145 3.89 -15.52 -8.29
C GLN A 145 4.82 -16.75 -8.34
N LYS A 146 5.83 -16.84 -7.47
CA LYS A 146 6.79 -17.96 -7.43
C LYS A 146 6.28 -19.19 -6.64
N LYS A 147 5.03 -19.20 -6.21
CA LYS A 147 4.35 -20.33 -5.55
C LYS A 147 3.42 -21.02 -6.52
#